data_AF-A0A940TZ79-F1
#
_entry.id   AF-A0A940TZ79-F1
#
_cell.length_a   1.000
_cell.length_b   1.000
_cell.length_c   1.000
_cell.angle_alpha   90.00
_cell.angle_beta   90.00
_cell.angle_gamma   90.00
#
_symmetry.space_group_name_H-M   'P 1'
#
loop_
_entity.id
_entity.type
_entity.pdbx_description
1 polymer ?
#
loop_
_entity_poly.entity_id
_entity_poly.type
_entity_poly.pdbx_seq_one_letter_code
_entity_poly.pdbx_strand_id
1 'polypeptide(L)'
;MSDKILVAYASRFGATAGVAEAIGKNLAEHGAQVDVLPIKAVKDISPYRAVVVGSAINAGAWLPEALQFVQEHQADLRRKPFAAFLVCMTLTMKNGEQYRSHVSTWLEPVRALVRPVSEGLFAGALDIGKIPSFSDRLKFRISVLSGVWKEGDHRDWNAIHAWAESLYPLLISVS
;
A
#
# COMPACT_ATOMS: atom_id res chain seq x y z
N MET A 1 -7.69 -8.71 24.84
CA MET A 1 -7.73 -7.54 23.93
C MET A 1 -8.04 -8.08 22.54
N SER A 2 -8.86 -7.41 21.74
CA SER A 2 -9.13 -7.88 20.39
C SER A 2 -7.91 -7.65 19.50
N ASP A 3 -7.48 -8.67 18.76
CA ASP A 3 -6.42 -8.58 17.74
C ASP A 3 -6.95 -7.92 16.46
N LYS A 4 -7.66 -6.80 16.64
CA LYS A 4 -8.30 -6.08 15.55
C LYS A 4 -7.30 -5.19 14.83
N ILE A 5 -7.05 -5.45 13.56
CA ILE A 5 -6.12 -4.73 12.69
C ILE A 5 -6.90 -4.00 11.60
N LEU A 6 -6.54 -2.76 11.33
CA LEU A 6 -7.01 -2.02 10.16
C LEU A 6 -5.97 -2.10 9.04
N VAL A 7 -6.38 -2.51 7.84
CA VAL A 7 -5.60 -2.31 6.61
C VAL A 7 -6.30 -1.23 5.78
N ALA A 8 -5.83 0.01 5.89
CA ALA A 8 -6.37 1.15 5.16
C ALA A 8 -5.58 1.40 3.88
N TYR A 9 -6.24 1.73 2.77
CA TYR A 9 -5.54 1.97 1.50
C TYR A 9 -6.09 3.13 0.65
N ALA A 10 -5.21 3.76 -0.14
CA ALA A 10 -5.58 4.64 -1.24
C ALA A 10 -5.12 4.05 -2.58
N SER A 11 -6.04 3.97 -3.54
CA SER A 11 -5.84 3.29 -4.83
C SER A 11 -6.46 4.10 -5.96
N ARG A 12 -5.77 4.23 -7.10
CA ARG A 12 -6.31 4.87 -8.31
C ARG A 12 -6.97 3.89 -9.28
N PHE A 13 -6.31 2.76 -9.53
CA PHE A 13 -6.72 1.78 -10.56
C PHE A 13 -6.89 0.36 -9.98
N GLY A 14 -7.01 0.22 -8.67
CA GLY A 14 -7.32 -1.05 -8.01
C GLY A 14 -6.11 -1.89 -7.58
N ALA A 15 -4.92 -1.67 -8.14
CA ALA A 15 -3.73 -2.47 -7.80
C ALA A 15 -3.43 -2.47 -6.29
N THR A 16 -3.41 -1.28 -5.65
CA THR A 16 -3.18 -1.13 -4.21
C THR A 16 -4.30 -1.76 -3.36
N ALA A 17 -5.53 -1.74 -3.85
CA ALA A 17 -6.66 -2.38 -3.17
C ALA A 17 -6.45 -3.90 -3.10
N GLY A 18 -6.07 -4.54 -4.21
CA GLY A 18 -5.77 -5.98 -4.20
C GLY A 18 -4.57 -6.35 -3.33
N VAL A 19 -3.56 -5.48 -3.21
CA VAL A 19 -2.45 -5.69 -2.25
C VAL A 19 -2.96 -5.60 -0.81
N ALA A 20 -3.79 -4.60 -0.49
CA ALA A 20 -4.41 -4.45 0.83
C ALA A 20 -5.27 -5.66 1.21
N GLU A 21 -6.08 -6.16 0.27
CA GLU A 21 -6.90 -7.36 0.44
C GLU A 21 -6.05 -8.61 0.72
N ALA A 22 -4.95 -8.79 -0.02
CA ALA A 22 -4.04 -9.92 0.20
C ALA A 22 -3.33 -9.86 1.56
N ILE A 23 -2.89 -8.67 1.97
CA ILE A 23 -2.32 -8.45 3.32
C ILE A 23 -3.38 -8.78 4.38
N GLY A 24 -4.59 -8.24 4.25
CA GLY A 24 -5.64 -8.43 5.23
C GLY A 24 -6.08 -9.89 5.34
N LYS A 25 -6.20 -10.60 4.21
CA LYS A 25 -6.48 -12.03 4.17
C LYS A 25 -5.40 -12.82 4.92
N ASN A 26 -4.13 -12.56 4.63
CA ASN A 26 -3.03 -13.28 5.28
C ASN A 26 -3.01 -13.04 6.81
N LEU A 27 -3.20 -11.78 7.25
CA LEU A 27 -3.28 -11.48 8.68
C LEU A 27 -4.49 -12.17 9.36
N ALA A 28 -5.63 -12.28 8.67
CA ALA A 28 -6.80 -13.00 9.16
C ALA A 28 -6.58 -14.51 9.25
N GLU A 29 -5.85 -15.10 8.29
CA GLU A 29 -5.45 -16.52 8.33
C GLU A 29 -4.55 -16.83 9.54
N HIS A 30 -3.83 -15.83 10.07
CA HIS A 30 -3.06 -15.92 11.31
C HIS A 30 -3.89 -15.60 12.57
N GLY A 31 -5.21 -15.45 12.46
CA GLY A 31 -6.13 -15.32 13.60
C GLY A 31 -6.44 -13.87 14.03
N ALA A 32 -5.95 -12.86 13.32
CA ALA A 32 -6.38 -11.48 13.57
C ALA A 32 -7.81 -11.23 13.09
N GLN A 33 -8.53 -10.32 13.75
CA GLN A 33 -9.72 -9.72 13.16
C GLN A 33 -9.26 -8.56 12.27
N VAL A 34 -9.59 -8.57 10.97
CA VAL A 34 -9.04 -7.57 10.04
C VAL A 34 -10.15 -6.84 9.30
N ASP A 35 -10.11 -5.51 9.35
CA ASP A 35 -10.91 -4.67 8.46
C ASP A 35 -10.01 -4.14 7.34
N VAL A 36 -10.39 -4.38 6.09
CA VAL A 36 -9.69 -3.85 4.91
C VAL A 36 -10.56 -2.78 4.28
N LEU A 37 -10.14 -1.51 4.35
CA LEU A 37 -10.98 -0.38 3.99
C LEU A 37 -10.23 0.62 3.10
N PRO A 38 -10.90 1.21 2.08
CA PRO A 38 -10.35 2.41 1.46
C PRO A 38 -10.28 3.52 2.51
N ILE A 39 -9.21 4.32 2.49
CA ILE A 39 -8.95 5.37 3.50
C ILE A 39 -10.17 6.28 3.71
N LYS A 40 -10.88 6.63 2.64
CA LYS A 40 -12.08 7.48 2.69
C LYS A 40 -13.26 6.88 3.44
N ALA A 41 -13.26 5.57 3.72
CA ALA A 41 -14.28 4.88 4.49
C ALA A 41 -13.90 4.70 5.97
N VAL A 42 -12.66 5.00 6.35
CA VAL A 42 -12.20 4.91 7.73
C VAL A 42 -12.70 6.13 8.50
N LYS A 43 -13.42 5.90 9.60
CA LYS A 43 -13.98 6.97 10.46
C LYS A 43 -13.25 7.14 11.78
N ASP A 44 -12.73 6.05 12.32
CA ASP A 44 -12.07 6.00 13.62
C ASP A 44 -11.07 4.85 13.62
N ILE A 45 -9.86 5.10 14.11
CA ILE A 45 -8.81 4.08 14.26
C ILE A 45 -8.57 3.65 15.71
N SER A 46 -9.28 4.26 16.66
CA SER A 46 -9.18 3.97 18.10
C SER A 46 -9.46 2.50 18.43
N PRO A 47 -10.45 1.81 17.82
CA PRO A 47 -10.78 0.42 18.15
C PRO A 47 -9.74 -0.61 17.68
N TYR A 48 -8.83 -0.21 16.79
CA TYR A 48 -7.81 -1.11 16.27
C TYR A 48 -6.58 -1.07 17.15
N ARG A 49 -6.02 -2.25 17.42
CA ARG A 49 -4.75 -2.36 18.13
C ARG A 49 -3.55 -2.08 17.23
N ALA A 50 -3.69 -2.18 15.92
CA ALA A 50 -2.63 -1.94 14.94
C ALA A 50 -3.20 -1.46 13.62
N VAL A 51 -2.41 -0.71 12.85
CA VAL A 51 -2.84 -0.13 11.57
C VAL A 51 -1.78 -0.34 10.49
N VAL A 52 -2.20 -0.81 9.33
CA VAL A 52 -1.41 -0.88 8.10
C VAL A 52 -1.99 0.14 7.13
N VAL A 53 -1.17 1.05 6.61
CA VAL A 53 -1.61 2.04 5.61
C VAL A 53 -0.88 1.82 4.29
N GLY A 54 -1.65 1.78 3.21
CA GLY A 54 -1.16 1.59 1.85
C GLY A 54 -1.47 2.74 0.92
N SER A 55 -0.57 3.08 0.01
CA SER A 55 -0.85 4.05 -1.04
C SER A 55 -0.31 3.64 -2.40
N ALA A 56 -1.07 3.94 -3.45
CA ALA A 56 -0.49 4.01 -4.79
C ALA A 56 0.52 5.17 -4.85
N ILE A 57 1.58 4.99 -5.64
CA ILE A 57 2.46 6.11 -5.98
C ILE A 57 1.96 6.82 -7.23
N ASN A 58 1.88 8.14 -7.16
CA ASN A 58 1.65 9.00 -8.30
C ASN A 58 2.68 10.13 -8.32
N ALA A 59 3.34 10.32 -9.46
CA ALA A 59 4.36 11.36 -9.64
C ALA A 59 5.43 11.38 -8.52
N GLY A 60 5.86 10.20 -8.05
CA GLY A 60 6.89 10.07 -7.02
C GLY A 60 6.43 10.42 -5.60
N ALA A 61 5.13 10.40 -5.33
CA ALA A 61 4.59 10.61 -4.00
C ALA A 61 3.43 9.64 -3.70
N TRP A 62 3.18 9.41 -2.41
CA TRP A 62 1.92 8.84 -1.95
C TRP A 62 0.74 9.69 -2.42
N LEU A 63 -0.42 9.06 -2.64
CA LEU A 63 -1.65 9.80 -2.88
C LEU A 63 -1.92 10.78 -1.71
N PRO A 64 -2.37 12.02 -1.99
CA PRO A 64 -2.59 13.04 -0.96
C PRO A 64 -3.49 12.56 0.17
N GLU A 65 -4.57 11.83 -0.14
CA GLU A 65 -5.49 11.31 0.87
C GLU A 65 -4.83 10.31 1.84
N ALA A 66 -3.81 9.57 1.38
CA ALA A 66 -3.10 8.62 2.24
C ALA A 66 -2.11 9.33 3.16
N LEU A 67 -1.41 10.34 2.64
CA LEU A 67 -0.52 11.16 3.46
C LEU A 67 -1.31 11.95 4.50
N GLN A 68 -2.44 12.55 4.10
CA GLN A 68 -3.34 13.26 5.00
C GLN A 68 -3.87 12.34 6.10
N PHE A 69 -4.28 11.12 5.78
CA PHE A 69 -4.72 10.13 6.78
C PHE A 69 -3.65 9.86 7.85
N VAL A 70 -2.38 9.70 7.44
CA VAL A 70 -1.27 9.51 8.40
C VAL A 70 -1.04 10.77 9.24
N GLN A 71 -1.19 11.97 8.66
CA GLN A 71 -1.08 13.23 9.41
C GLN A 71 -2.19 13.38 10.44
N GLU A 72 -3.44 13.13 10.05
CA GLU A 72 -4.62 13.24 10.92
C GLU A 72 -4.56 12.27 12.09
N HIS A 73 -4.09 11.04 11.85
CA HIS A 73 -4.00 10.00 12.85
C HIS A 73 -2.62 9.84 13.50
N GLN A 74 -1.71 10.80 13.29
CA GLN A 74 -0.31 10.69 13.70
C GLN A 74 -0.13 10.35 15.20
N ALA A 75 -0.92 10.98 16.07
CA ALA A 75 -0.83 10.78 17.52
C ALA A 75 -1.18 9.34 17.94
N ASP A 76 -2.21 8.76 17.32
CA ASP A 76 -2.65 7.39 17.57
C ASP A 76 -1.68 6.37 16.97
N LEU A 77 -1.23 6.60 15.73
CA LEU A 77 -0.27 5.75 15.04
C LEU A 77 1.09 5.70 15.74
N ARG A 78 1.46 6.73 16.53
CA ARG A 78 2.67 6.70 17.39
C ARG A 78 2.52 5.83 18.63
N ARG A 79 1.29 5.52 19.03
CA ARG A 79 0.97 4.78 20.27
C ARG A 79 0.60 3.32 20.03
N LYS A 80 0.59 2.87 18.78
CA LYS A 80 0.26 1.51 18.40
C LYS A 80 1.09 1.05 17.20
N PRO A 81 1.28 -0.26 16.99
CA PRO A 81 2.00 -0.75 15.83
C PRO A 81 1.41 -0.20 14.52
N PHE A 82 2.27 0.45 13.75
CA PHE A 82 1.95 1.06 12.47
C PHE A 82 2.88 0.53 11.39
N ALA A 83 2.33 0.03 10.29
CA ALA A 83 3.11 -0.39 9.11
C ALA A 83 2.64 0.34 7.85
N ALA A 84 3.55 0.52 6.91
CA ALA A 84 3.26 1.24 5.67
C ALA A 84 3.57 0.37 4.46
N PHE A 85 2.83 0.53 3.37
CA PHE A 85 3.24 -0.03 2.09
C PHE A 85 2.93 0.91 0.93
N LEU A 86 3.70 0.78 -0.14
CA LEU A 86 3.45 1.46 -1.39
C LEU A 86 3.30 0.47 -2.53
N VAL A 87 2.52 0.88 -3.53
CA VAL A 87 2.40 0.17 -4.81
C VAL A 87 2.77 1.12 -5.92
N CYS A 88 3.79 0.77 -6.71
CA CYS A 88 4.31 1.65 -7.75
C CYS A 88 4.49 0.95 -9.10
N MET A 89 4.09 1.65 -10.17
CA MET A 89 4.36 1.22 -11.54
C MET A 89 5.83 1.31 -11.93
N THR A 90 6.65 2.19 -11.33
CA THR A 90 8.10 2.26 -11.62
C THR A 90 8.80 0.92 -11.37
N LEU A 91 8.32 0.13 -10.40
CA LEU A 91 8.85 -1.20 -10.13
C LEU A 91 8.47 -2.25 -11.19
N THR A 92 7.55 -1.93 -12.12
CA THR A 92 7.19 -2.80 -13.26
C THR A 92 8.02 -2.51 -14.52
N MET A 93 8.85 -1.46 -14.50
CA MET A 93 9.73 -1.11 -15.61
C MET A 93 10.81 -2.18 -15.79
N LYS A 94 11.41 -2.21 -16.99
CA LYS A 94 12.64 -2.98 -17.22
C LYS A 94 13.70 -2.50 -16.23
N ASN A 95 14.29 -3.43 -15.49
CA ASN A 95 15.21 -3.15 -14.37
C ASN A 95 14.57 -2.40 -13.19
N GLY A 96 13.27 -2.60 -12.93
CA GLY A 96 12.52 -1.98 -11.82
C GLY A 96 13.23 -2.03 -10.46
N GLU A 97 13.93 -3.13 -10.19
CA GLU A 97 14.73 -3.30 -8.96
C GLU A 97 15.82 -2.24 -8.77
N GLN A 98 16.41 -1.71 -9.83
CA GLN A 98 17.40 -0.61 -9.74
C GLN A 98 16.78 0.66 -9.16
N TYR A 99 15.47 0.85 -9.35
CA TYR A 99 14.73 1.98 -8.81
C TYR A 99 14.24 1.75 -7.38
N ARG A 100 14.37 0.54 -6.80
CA ARG A 100 13.82 0.22 -5.48
C ARG A 100 14.30 1.17 -4.38
N SER A 101 15.58 1.52 -4.38
CA SER A 101 16.13 2.51 -3.45
C SER A 101 15.52 3.90 -3.63
N HIS A 102 15.29 4.33 -4.87
CA HIS A 102 14.65 5.61 -5.16
C HIS A 102 13.16 5.60 -4.80
N VAL A 103 12.45 4.53 -5.14
CA VAL A 103 11.03 4.33 -4.79
C VAL A 103 10.83 4.35 -3.27
N SER A 104 11.79 3.81 -2.52
CA SER A 104 11.78 3.84 -1.06
C SER A 104 11.82 5.26 -0.49
N THR A 105 12.43 6.24 -1.16
CA THR A 105 12.45 7.62 -0.67
C THR A 105 11.07 8.27 -0.69
N TRP A 106 10.09 7.71 -1.42
CA TRP A 106 8.73 8.22 -1.43
C TRP A 106 7.93 7.87 -0.17
N LEU A 107 8.49 7.04 0.73
CA LEU A 107 8.00 6.84 2.09
C LEU A 107 8.53 7.91 3.07
N GLU A 108 9.54 8.71 2.72
CA GLU A 108 10.12 9.69 3.65
C GLU A 108 9.10 10.64 4.30
N PRO A 109 8.10 11.18 3.58
CA PRO A 109 7.06 11.99 4.21
C PRO A 109 6.25 11.24 5.27
N VAL A 110 6.03 9.94 5.09
CA VAL A 110 5.35 9.07 6.07
C VAL A 110 6.28 8.81 7.26
N ARG A 111 7.54 8.44 7.00
CA ARG A 111 8.57 8.19 8.04
C ARG A 111 8.77 9.41 8.94
N ALA A 112 8.75 10.61 8.37
CA ALA A 112 8.88 11.87 9.10
C ALA A 112 7.71 12.12 10.08
N LEU A 113 6.52 11.61 9.78
CA LEU A 113 5.34 11.73 10.65
C LEU A 113 5.35 10.67 11.74
N VAL A 114 5.43 9.41 11.32
CA VAL A 114 5.46 8.21 12.17
C VAL A 114 6.32 7.16 11.49
N ARG A 115 7.34 6.67 12.20
CA ARG A 115 8.21 5.62 11.67
C ARG A 115 7.46 4.28 11.67
N PRO A 116 7.25 3.64 10.51
CA PRO A 116 6.59 2.34 10.46
C PRO A 116 7.46 1.26 11.11
N VAL A 117 6.85 0.26 11.74
CA VAL A 117 7.54 -0.94 12.25
C VAL A 117 8.03 -1.83 11.10
N SER A 118 7.39 -1.73 9.93
CA SER A 118 7.78 -2.40 8.70
C SER A 118 7.22 -1.67 7.48
N GLU A 119 7.91 -1.81 6.35
CA GLU A 119 7.60 -1.15 5.09
C GLU A 119 7.54 -2.14 3.92
N GLY A 120 6.42 -2.15 3.19
CA GLY A 120 6.23 -2.95 1.99
C GLY A 120 6.41 -2.11 0.72
N LEU A 121 7.26 -2.56 -0.21
CA LEU A 121 7.43 -1.93 -1.52
C LEU A 121 7.07 -2.94 -2.59
N PHE A 122 5.95 -2.69 -3.27
CA PHE A 122 5.37 -3.63 -4.22
C PHE A 122 5.21 -3.03 -5.62
N ALA A 123 5.43 -3.86 -6.62
CA ALA A 123 5.09 -3.55 -8.00
C ALA A 123 3.56 -3.45 -8.17
N GLY A 124 3.12 -2.64 -9.14
CA GLY A 124 1.71 -2.45 -9.45
C GLY A 124 1.18 -3.37 -10.54
N ALA A 125 -0.07 -3.12 -10.92
CA ALA A 125 -0.71 -3.71 -12.09
C ALA A 125 -1.19 -2.58 -13.00
N LEU A 126 -1.08 -2.78 -14.32
CA LEU A 126 -1.66 -1.90 -15.32
C LEU A 126 -2.67 -2.71 -16.12
N ASP A 127 -3.94 -2.39 -15.97
CA ASP A 127 -5.04 -2.90 -16.78
C ASP A 127 -5.69 -1.70 -17.43
N ILE A 128 -5.40 -1.49 -18.72
CA ILE A 128 -5.88 -0.30 -19.45
C ILE A 128 -7.41 -0.32 -19.54
N GLY A 129 -8.02 -1.50 -19.61
CA GLY A 129 -9.47 -1.67 -19.64
C GLY A 129 -10.17 -1.11 -18.40
N LYS A 130 -9.51 -1.17 -17.24
CA LYS A 130 -10.03 -0.67 -15.96
C LYS A 130 -9.84 0.83 -15.74
N ILE A 131 -9.08 1.51 -16.58
CA ILE A 131 -8.90 2.96 -16.46
C ILE A 131 -10.20 3.65 -16.88
N PRO A 132 -10.86 4.48 -16.06
CA PRO A 132 -12.17 5.05 -16.43
C PRO A 132 -12.08 6.12 -17.53
N SER A 133 -11.03 6.94 -17.50
CA SER A 133 -10.83 8.08 -18.38
C SER A 133 -10.34 7.65 -19.76
N PHE A 134 -11.08 8.02 -20.81
CA PHE A 134 -10.69 7.73 -22.20
C PHE A 134 -9.34 8.34 -22.58
N SER A 135 -9.08 9.58 -22.14
CA SER A 135 -7.81 10.26 -22.42
C SER A 135 -6.64 9.59 -21.71
N ASP A 136 -6.82 9.11 -20.48
CA ASP A 136 -5.79 8.38 -19.75
C ASP A 136 -5.57 6.99 -20.37
N ARG A 137 -6.63 6.29 -20.78
CA ARG A 137 -6.51 5.03 -21.56
C ARG A 137 -5.62 5.23 -22.78
N LEU A 138 -5.85 6.29 -23.57
CA LEU A 138 -5.05 6.57 -24.76
C LEU A 138 -3.58 6.82 -24.41
N LYS A 139 -3.30 7.63 -23.38
CA LYS A 139 -1.93 7.89 -22.90
C LYS A 139 -1.21 6.62 -22.46
N PHE A 140 -1.88 5.77 -21.67
CA PHE A 140 -1.30 4.51 -21.22
C PHE A 140 -1.09 3.54 -22.38
N ARG A 141 -2.00 3.47 -23.37
CA ARG A 141 -1.80 2.69 -24.60
C ARG A 141 -0.56 3.14 -25.37
N ILE A 142 -0.40 4.45 -25.59
CA ILE A 142 0.78 4.99 -26.27
C ILE A 142 2.06 4.64 -25.51
N SER A 143 2.03 4.75 -24.18
CA SER A 143 3.18 4.44 -23.32
C SER A 143 3.54 2.95 -23.29
N VAL A 144 2.55 2.07 -23.45
CA VAL A 144 2.78 0.62 -23.61
C VAL A 144 3.36 0.32 -24.99
N LEU A 145 2.83 0.95 -26.05
CA LEU A 145 3.35 0.80 -27.42
C LEU A 145 4.79 1.31 -27.57
N SER A 146 5.17 2.36 -26.83
CA SER A 146 6.55 2.85 -26.78
C SER A 146 7.48 2.06 -25.86
N GLY A 147 6.97 1.02 -25.18
CA GLY A 147 7.75 0.14 -24.30
C GLY A 147 8.13 0.74 -22.95
N VAL A 148 7.56 1.89 -22.57
CA VAL A 148 7.80 2.53 -21.27
C VAL A 148 7.15 1.72 -20.14
N TRP A 149 5.91 1.26 -20.36
CA TRP A 149 5.17 0.43 -19.41
C TRP A 149 4.81 -0.91 -20.04
N LYS A 150 4.58 -1.90 -19.19
CA LYS A 150 4.05 -3.20 -19.59
C LYS A 150 2.66 -3.39 -19.02
N GLU A 151 1.67 -3.60 -19.88
CA GLU A 151 0.32 -4.00 -19.46
C GLU A 151 0.36 -5.39 -18.79
N GLY A 152 -0.46 -5.58 -17.76
CA GLY A 152 -0.52 -6.81 -16.98
C GLY A 152 -0.40 -6.59 -15.47
N ASP A 153 -0.52 -7.69 -14.74
CA ASP A 153 -0.27 -7.75 -13.30
C ASP A 153 1.20 -8.09 -13.04
N HIS A 154 1.90 -7.19 -12.36
CA HIS A 154 3.32 -7.37 -11.99
C HIS A 154 3.50 -7.44 -10.48
N ARG A 155 2.41 -7.53 -9.71
CA ARG A 155 2.49 -7.74 -8.26
C ARG A 155 3.13 -9.10 -7.99
N ASP A 156 4.20 -9.09 -7.20
CA ASP A 156 4.76 -10.32 -6.65
C ASP A 156 3.93 -10.73 -5.43
N TRP A 157 2.94 -11.59 -5.68
CA TRP A 157 2.04 -12.09 -4.64
C TRP A 157 2.78 -12.87 -3.55
N ASN A 158 3.86 -13.58 -3.89
CA ASN A 158 4.67 -14.30 -2.90
C ASN A 158 5.37 -13.31 -1.98
N ALA A 159 5.95 -12.23 -2.52
CA ALA A 159 6.57 -11.18 -1.71
C ALA A 159 5.54 -10.44 -0.82
N ILE A 160 4.32 -10.20 -1.33
CA ILE A 160 3.24 -9.59 -0.55
C ILE A 160 2.84 -10.50 0.62
N HIS A 161 2.66 -11.79 0.36
CA HIS A 161 2.32 -12.77 1.39
C HIS A 161 3.44 -12.92 2.43
N ALA A 162 4.70 -13.06 1.99
CA ALA A 162 5.84 -13.15 2.88
C ALA A 162 5.99 -11.92 3.78
N TRP A 163 5.77 -10.73 3.21
CA TRP A 163 5.77 -9.50 4.00
C TRP A 163 4.62 -9.48 5.02
N ALA A 164 3.40 -9.82 4.63
CA ALA A 164 2.24 -9.86 5.52
C ALA A 164 2.41 -10.89 6.67
N GLU A 165 3.00 -12.05 6.38
CA GLU A 165 3.33 -13.07 7.38
C GLU A 165 4.36 -12.55 8.38
N SER A 166 5.45 -11.92 7.88
CA SER A 166 6.45 -11.28 8.74
C SER A 166 5.89 -10.12 9.58
N LEU A 167 4.78 -9.53 9.11
CA LEU A 167 4.16 -8.36 9.73
C LEU A 167 3.30 -8.75 10.93
N TYR A 168 2.62 -9.90 10.89
CA TYR A 168 1.75 -10.36 11.97
C TYR A 168 2.39 -10.27 13.37
N PRO A 169 3.59 -10.85 13.65
CA PRO A 169 4.22 -10.78 14.97
C PRO A 169 4.51 -9.34 15.42
N LEU A 170 4.83 -8.43 14.49
CA LEU A 170 5.11 -7.03 14.77
C LEU A 170 3.85 -6.22 15.12
N LEU A 171 2.69 -6.63 14.61
CA LEU A 171 1.41 -5.97 14.88
C LEU A 171 0.73 -6.48 16.15
N ILE A 172 1.09 -7.70 16.59
CA ILE A 172 0.52 -8.33 17.80
C ILE A 172 1.38 -8.11 19.05
N SER A 173 2.64 -7.71 18.89
CA SER A 173 3.57 -7.59 20.01
C SER A 173 3.11 -6.50 20.98
N VAL A 174 3.01 -6.86 22.26
CA VAL A 174 2.75 -5.92 23.35
C VAL A 174 4.03 -5.12 23.58
N SER A 175 4.00 -3.82 23.29
CA SER A 175 4.99 -2.86 23.81
C SER A 175 4.65 -2.48 25.24
#